data_AF-R6GYY8-F1
#
_entry.id   AF-R6GYY8-F1
#
_cell.length_a   1.000
_cell.length_b   1.000
_cell.length_c   1.000
_cell.angle_alpha   90.00
_cell.angle_beta   90.00
_cell.angle_gamma   90.00
#
_symmetry.space_group_name_H-M   'P 1'
#
loop_
_entity.id
_entity.type
_entity.pdbx_description
1 polymer ?
#
loop_
_entity_poly.entity_id
_entity_poly.type
_entity_poly.pdbx_seq_one_letter_code
_entity_poly.pdbx_strand_id
1 'polypeptide(L)'
;MASQAEDETKRQMAAIISEEAASYILDKADALGLQLEVQVELDAELLPCGVRLQGAASPYARSQLSGQIETELGIPKERQVWSS
;
A
#
# COMPACT_ATOMS: atom_id res chain seq x y z
N MET A 1 30.43 10.87 -6.87
CA MET A 1 29.96 10.96 -5.47
C MET A 1 28.60 11.66 -5.33
N ALA A 2 28.11 12.44 -6.30
CA ALA A 2 26.78 13.09 -6.23
C ALA A 2 25.59 12.12 -6.37
N SER A 3 25.70 11.11 -7.25
CA SER A 3 24.62 10.16 -7.55
C SER A 3 24.19 9.31 -6.35
N GLN A 4 25.14 8.93 -5.48
CA GLN A 4 24.85 8.04 -4.35
C GLN A 4 24.01 8.72 -3.25
N ALA A 5 24.11 10.05 -3.09
CA ALA A 5 23.33 10.80 -2.12
C ALA A 5 21.90 11.08 -2.62
N GLU A 6 21.74 11.30 -3.93
CA GLU A 6 20.42 11.49 -4.56
C GLU A 6 19.60 10.20 -4.56
N ASP A 7 20.23 9.05 -4.82
CA ASP A 7 19.58 7.73 -4.77
C ASP A 7 19.15 7.37 -3.34
N GLU A 8 19.98 7.67 -2.34
CA GLU A 8 19.66 7.43 -0.92
C GLU A 8 18.48 8.29 -0.47
N THR A 9 18.46 9.57 -0.85
CA THR A 9 17.35 10.49 -0.53
C THR A 9 16.04 10.00 -1.13
N LYS A 10 16.06 9.56 -2.40
CA LYS A 10 14.87 9.00 -3.05
C LYS A 10 14.37 7.73 -2.38
N ARG A 11 15.27 6.84 -1.95
CA ARG A 11 14.89 5.62 -1.22
C ARG A 11 14.25 5.93 0.13
N GLN A 12 14.78 6.92 0.85
CA GLN A 12 14.19 7.36 2.13
C GLN A 12 12.80 7.96 1.92
N MET A 13 12.64 8.81 0.91
CA MET A 13 11.33 9.35 0.54
C MET A 13 10.35 8.24 0.14
N ALA A 14 10.80 7.27 -0.67
CA ALA A 14 9.99 6.12 -1.05
C ALA A 14 9.53 5.31 0.16
N ALA A 15 10.42 5.08 1.14
CA ALA A 15 10.09 4.36 2.36
C ALA A 15 9.04 5.10 3.21
N ILE A 16 9.15 6.42 3.34
CA ILE A 16 8.18 7.23 4.09
C ILE A 16 6.81 7.17 3.41
N ILE A 17 6.75 7.39 2.09
CA ILE A 17 5.48 7.40 1.35
C ILE A 17 4.82 6.01 1.39
N SER A 18 5.59 4.93 1.23
CA SER A 18 5.04 3.59 1.29
C SER A 18 4.56 3.22 2.70
N GLU A 19 5.26 3.66 3.75
CA GLU A 19 4.85 3.47 5.14
C GLU A 19 3.56 4.24 5.46
N GLU A 20 3.45 5.51 5.06
CA GLU A 20 2.22 6.30 5.26
C GLU A 20 1.03 5.68 4.51
N ALA A 21 1.23 5.27 3.25
CA ALA A 21 0.19 4.60 2.49
C ALA A 21 -0.20 3.24 3.11
N ALA A 22 0.77 2.47 3.61
CA ALA A 22 0.50 1.20 4.30
C ALA A 22 -0.29 1.43 5.59
N SER A 23 0.12 2.40 6.43
CA SER A 23 -0.59 2.77 7.65
C SER A 23 -2.03 3.18 7.35
N TYR A 24 -2.24 3.98 6.31
CA TYR A 24 -3.58 4.39 5.89
C TYR A 24 -4.48 3.20 5.57
N ILE A 25 -3.95 2.21 4.84
CA ILE A 25 -4.70 0.99 4.50
C ILE A 25 -4.97 0.16 5.76
N LEU A 26 -4.02 0.09 6.69
CA LEU A 26 -4.18 -0.60 7.97
C LEU A 26 -5.28 0.04 8.83
N ASP A 27 -5.37 1.37 8.90
CA ASP A 27 -6.47 2.07 9.60
C ASP A 27 -7.83 1.72 9.00
N LYS A 28 -7.92 1.62 7.67
CA LYS A 28 -9.16 1.20 6.97
C LYS A 28 -9.47 -0.27 7.21
N ALA A 29 -8.45 -1.12 7.27
CA ALA A 29 -8.57 -2.54 7.58
C ALA A 29 -9.06 -2.74 9.03
N ASP A 30 -8.51 -2.01 9.99
CA ASP A 30 -8.92 -2.03 11.40
C ASP A 30 -10.37 -1.58 11.59
N ALA A 31 -10.80 -0.53 10.88
CA ALA A 31 -12.20 -0.10 10.85
C ALA A 31 -13.16 -1.19 10.33
N LEU A 32 -12.67 -2.14 9.53
CA LEU A 32 -13.40 -3.31 9.04
C LEU A 32 -13.21 -4.55 9.94
N GLY A 33 -12.47 -4.43 11.04
CA GLY A 33 -12.14 -5.52 11.97
C GLY A 33 -11.14 -6.53 11.41
N LEU A 34 -10.29 -6.11 10.47
CA LEU A 34 -9.29 -6.96 9.82
C LEU A 34 -7.92 -6.78 10.47
N GLN A 35 -7.18 -7.88 10.60
CA GLN A 35 -5.76 -7.85 10.96
C GLN A 35 -4.96 -8.26 9.73
N LEU A 36 -4.34 -7.28 9.08
CA LEU A 36 -3.57 -7.46 7.86
C LEU A 36 -2.14 -6.96 8.06
N GLU A 37 -1.22 -7.51 7.28
CA GLU A 37 0.06 -6.90 6.96
C GLU A 37 -0.06 -6.27 5.57
N VAL A 38 0.41 -5.03 5.41
CA VAL A 38 0.29 -4.26 4.18
C VAL A 38 1.66 -3.79 3.73
N GLN A 39 1.97 -4.02 2.45
CA GLN A 39 3.19 -3.52 1.81
C GLN A 39 2.81 -2.78 0.53
N VAL A 40 3.19 -1.51 0.42
CA VAL A 40 2.87 -0.66 -0.74
C VAL A 40 4.08 -0.56 -1.67
N GLU A 41 3.83 -0.73 -2.96
CA GLU A 41 4.81 -0.60 -4.02
C GLU A 41 4.66 0.79 -4.69
N LEU A 42 5.78 1.50 -4.82
CA LEU A 42 5.83 2.80 -5.48
C LEU A 42 6.46 2.70 -6.87
N ASP A 43 6.03 3.55 -7.78
CA ASP A 43 6.69 3.72 -9.08
C ASP A 43 7.90 4.66 -9.01
N ALA A 44 8.49 4.96 -10.18
CA ALA A 44 9.64 5.86 -10.31
C ALA A 44 9.33 7.31 -9.92
N GLU A 45 8.05 7.69 -9.86
CA GLU A 45 7.57 9.02 -9.47
C GLU A 45 7.15 9.08 -7.99
N LEU A 46 7.44 8.01 -7.22
CA LEU A 46 7.07 7.85 -5.81
C LEU A 46 5.56 7.80 -5.59
N LEU A 47 4.79 7.39 -6.59
CA LEU A 47 3.35 7.22 -6.48
C LEU A 47 2.99 5.76 -6.17
N PRO A 48 2.03 5.52 -5.26
CA PRO A 48 1.52 4.18 -5.00
C PRO A 48 0.96 3.55 -6.27
N CYS A 49 1.57 2.44 -6.69
CA CYS A 49 1.23 1.78 -7.94
C CYS A 49 0.76 0.34 -7.74
N GLY A 50 0.97 -0.23 -6.55
CA GLY A 50 0.61 -1.60 -6.18
C GLY A 50 0.57 -1.79 -4.68
N VAL A 51 -0.11 -2.83 -4.21
CA VAL A 51 -0.15 -3.18 -2.78
C VAL A 51 -0.26 -4.69 -2.60
N ARG A 52 0.41 -5.20 -1.58
CA ARG A 52 0.29 -6.56 -1.07
C ARG A 52 -0.38 -6.53 0.29
N LEU A 53 -1.47 -7.27 0.43
CA LEU A 53 -2.21 -7.46 1.67
C LEU A 53 -2.11 -8.92 2.10
N GLN A 54 -1.65 -9.15 3.32
CA GLN A 54 -1.53 -10.48 3.89
C GLN A 54 -2.37 -10.61 5.16
N GLY A 55 -3.29 -11.57 5.19
CA GLY A 55 -4.08 -11.89 6.36
C GLY A 55 -5.49 -12.38 6.03
N ALA A 56 -6.20 -12.81 7.06
CA ALA A 56 -7.55 -13.33 6.91
C ALA A 56 -8.55 -12.19 6.72
N ALA A 57 -9.20 -12.16 5.56
CA ALA A 57 -10.29 -11.23 5.26
C ALA A 57 -11.46 -11.97 4.62
N SER A 58 -12.68 -11.64 5.07
CA SER A 58 -13.88 -12.14 4.40
C SER A 58 -13.98 -11.58 2.97
N PRO A 59 -14.64 -12.28 2.03
CA PRO A 59 -14.80 -11.77 0.66
C PRO A 59 -15.45 -10.38 0.61
N TYR A 60 -16.37 -10.10 1.53
CA TYR A 60 -17.01 -8.79 1.66
C TYR A 60 -16.03 -7.71 2.10
N ALA A 61 -15.28 -7.95 3.18
CA ALA A 61 -14.32 -6.98 3.71
C ALA A 61 -13.18 -6.73 2.72
N ARG A 62 -12.71 -7.77 2.04
CA ARG A 62 -11.75 -7.68 0.94
C ARG A 62 -12.26 -6.78 -0.19
N SER A 63 -13.51 -6.96 -0.63
CA SER A 63 -14.10 -6.14 -1.68
C SER A 63 -14.25 -4.67 -1.28
N GLN A 64 -14.68 -4.41 -0.04
CA GLN A 64 -14.79 -3.06 0.52
C GLN A 64 -13.43 -2.35 0.56
N LEU A 65 -12.44 -2.97 1.20
CA LEU A 65 -11.10 -2.39 1.31
C LEU A 65 -10.46 -2.19 -0.08
N SER A 66 -10.63 -3.15 -0.99
CA SER A 66 -10.14 -3.03 -2.36
C SER A 66 -10.74 -1.85 -3.13
N GLY A 67 -12.03 -1.57 -2.92
CA GLY A 67 -12.70 -0.40 -3.53
C GLY A 67 -12.19 0.93 -2.96
N GLN A 68 -11.93 0.98 -1.65
CA GLN A 68 -11.34 2.16 -1.00
C GLN A 68 -9.92 2.43 -1.51
N ILE A 69 -9.08 1.40 -1.58
CA ILE A 69 -7.71 1.51 -2.11
C ILE A 69 -7.72 2.03 -3.56
N GLU A 70 -8.62 1.52 -4.41
CA GLU A 70 -8.73 1.97 -5.80
C GLU A 70 -9.21 3.41 -5.91
N THR A 71 -10.19 3.81 -5.11
CA THR A 71 -10.80 5.15 -5.17
C THR A 71 -9.91 6.22 -4.54
N GLU A 72 -9.27 5.90 -3.43
CA GLU A 72 -8.56 6.88 -2.58
C GLU A 72 -7.05 6.91 -2.86
N LEU A 73 -6.43 5.76 -3.17
CA LEU A 73 -5.00 5.67 -3.48
C LEU A 73 -4.71 5.49 -4.97
N GLY A 74 -5.76 5.30 -5.80
CA GLY A 74 -5.60 5.11 -7.25
C GLY A 74 -4.99 3.76 -7.63
N ILE A 75 -4.85 2.81 -6.68
CA ILE A 75 -4.24 1.51 -6.93
C ILE A 75 -5.33 0.54 -7.43
N PRO A 76 -5.32 0.15 -8.72
CA PRO A 76 -6.38 -0.67 -9.30
C PRO A 76 -6.41 -2.05 -8.66
N LYS A 77 -7.60 -2.67 -8.58
CA LYS A 77 -7.79 -4.00 -7.97
C LYS A 77 -6.86 -5.09 -8.52
N GLU A 78 -6.51 -4.98 -9.79
CA GLU A 78 -5.58 -5.88 -10.49
C GLU A 78 -4.15 -5.88 -9.91
N ARG A 79 -3.77 -4.76 -9.26
CA ARG A 79 -2.47 -4.56 -8.61
C ARG A 79 -2.54 -4.67 -7.09
N GLN A 80 -3.67 -5.15 -6.56
CA GLN A 80 -3.87 -5.44 -5.14
C GLN A 80 -3.74 -6.95 -4.94
N VAL A 81 -2.57 -7.40 -4.49
CA VAL A 81 -2.28 -8.82 -4.28
C VAL A 81 -2.71 -9.21 -2.87
N TRP A 82 -3.55 -10.23 -2.75
CA TRP A 82 -3.99 -10.73 -1.45
C TRP A 82 -3.44 -12.12 -1.21
N SER A 83 -2.86 -12.30 -0.03
CA SER A 83 -2.39 -13.58 0.51
C SER A 83 -3.04 -13.81 1.88
N SER A 84 -3.24 -15.08 2.25
CA SER A 84 -3.72 -15.49 3.57
C SER A 84 -2.69 -16.39 4.24
#